data_AF-A0A2T0BR74-F1
#
_entry.id   AF-A0A2T0BR74-F1
#
_cell.length_a   1.000
_cell.length_b   1.000
_cell.length_c   1.000
_cell.angle_alpha   90.00
_cell.angle_beta   90.00
_cell.angle_gamma   90.00
#
_symmetry.space_group_name_H-M   'P 1'
#
loop_
_entity.id
_entity.type
_entity.pdbx_description
1 polymer ?
#
loop_
_entity_poly.entity_id
_entity_poly.type
_entity_poly.pdbx_seq_one_letter_code
_entity_poly.pdbx_strand_id
1 'polypeptide(L)'
;MSHRKIIEEYYCDINNLTDLLSKLTNCYRLLIGGAGELNSIASAHKKEIKDALHRVNELGDVIDKVVSAIDKSTGEYAEYCKMKTEIIKGKMKAQYMETEIDEELFLNNLDTIYEDDPKEE
;
A
#
# COMPACT_ATOMS: atom_id res chain seq x y z
N MET A 1 -16.48 14.53 8.32
CA MET A 1 -15.44 13.49 8.27
C MET A 1 -14.10 14.13 8.64
N SER A 2 -13.26 13.44 9.41
CA SER A 2 -11.91 13.94 9.72
C SER A 2 -11.01 13.87 8.48
N HIS A 3 -10.13 14.86 8.26
CA HIS A 3 -9.15 14.84 7.17
C HIS A 3 -8.26 13.60 7.16
N ARG A 4 -7.97 13.04 8.35
CA ARG A 4 -7.22 11.78 8.48
C ARG A 4 -7.96 10.59 7.87
N LYS A 5 -9.27 10.53 8.07
CA LYS A 5 -10.12 9.44 7.58
C LYS A 5 -10.14 9.39 6.05
N ILE A 6 -10.14 10.54 5.38
CA ILE A 6 -10.10 10.64 3.91
C ILE A 6 -8.84 9.95 3.36
N ILE A 7 -7.69 10.16 4.00
CA ILE A 7 -6.44 9.57 3.55
C ILE A 7 -6.37 8.07 3.85
N GLU A 8 -6.89 7.63 5.00
CA GLU A 8 -6.99 6.21 5.34
C GLU A 8 -7.91 5.47 4.35
N GLU A 9 -9.04 6.08 3.99
CA GLU A 9 -9.96 5.58 2.96
C GLU A 9 -9.26 5.54 1.59
N TYR A 10 -8.49 6.57 1.24
CA TYR A 10 -7.75 6.59 -0.02
C TYR A 10 -6.70 5.46 -0.12
N TYR A 11 -5.96 5.21 0.95
CA TYR A 11 -5.05 4.06 1.02
C TYR A 11 -5.80 2.72 0.90
N CYS A 12 -6.98 2.62 1.52
CA CYS A 12 -7.84 1.44 1.38
C CYS A 12 -8.27 1.23 -0.08
N ASP A 13 -8.67 2.30 -0.78
CA ASP A 13 -9.08 2.23 -2.19
C ASP A 13 -7.95 1.73 -3.10
N ILE A 14 -6.71 2.18 -2.87
CA ILE A 14 -5.52 1.69 -3.60
C ILE A 14 -5.31 0.19 -3.38
N ASN A 15 -5.46 -0.28 -2.14
CA ASN A 15 -5.36 -1.72 -1.83
C ASN A 15 -6.49 -2.50 -2.49
N ASN A 16 -7.71 -1.99 -2.46
CA ASN A 16 -8.87 -2.61 -3.13
C ASN A 16 -8.65 -2.72 -4.65
N LEU A 17 -8.06 -1.71 -5.28
CA LEU A 17 -7.68 -1.76 -6.70
C LEU A 17 -6.58 -2.81 -6.96
N THR A 18 -5.59 -2.91 -6.08
CA THR A 18 -4.52 -3.90 -6.18
C THR A 18 -5.07 -5.34 -6.06
N ASP A 19 -5.99 -5.56 -5.13
CA ASP A 19 -6.71 -6.82 -4.98
C ASP A 19 -7.57 -7.14 -6.20
N LEU A 20 -8.25 -6.14 -6.75
CA LEU A 20 -9.02 -6.28 -7.99
C LEU A 20 -8.11 -6.66 -9.16
N LEU A 21 -6.95 -6.02 -9.31
CA LEU A 21 -5.98 -6.36 -10.35
C LEU A 21 -5.52 -7.82 -10.25
N SER A 22 -5.25 -8.31 -9.04
CA SER A 22 -4.88 -9.72 -8.81
C SER A 22 -5.98 -10.68 -9.27
N LYS A 23 -7.24 -10.38 -8.94
CA LYS A 23 -8.41 -11.16 -9.39
C LYS A 23 -8.56 -11.15 -10.90
N LEU A 24 -8.44 -9.98 -11.54
CA LEU A 24 -8.56 -9.83 -12.99
C LEU A 24 -7.44 -10.56 -13.74
N THR A 25 -6.20 -10.46 -13.25
CA THR A 25 -5.04 -11.15 -13.84
C THR A 25 -5.21 -12.68 -13.79
N ASN A 26 -5.77 -13.19 -12.68
CA ASN A 26 -6.12 -14.61 -12.57
C ASN A 26 -7.20 -15.00 -13.60
N CYS A 27 -8.26 -14.21 -13.74
CA CYS A 27 -9.29 -14.43 -14.77
C CYS A 27 -8.70 -14.42 -16.19
N TYR A 28 -7.80 -13.48 -16.49
CA TYR A 28 -7.13 -13.37 -17.78
C TYR A 28 -6.31 -14.61 -18.11
N ARG A 29 -5.51 -15.09 -17.17
CA ARG A 29 -4.74 -16.33 -17.31
C ARG A 29 -5.66 -17.54 -17.55
N LEU A 30 -6.76 -17.64 -16.82
CA LEU A 30 -7.74 -18.73 -16.98
C LEU A 30 -8.41 -18.69 -18.37
N LEU A 31 -8.78 -17.50 -18.87
CA LEU A 31 -9.37 -17.36 -20.20
C LEU A 31 -8.39 -17.73 -21.31
N ILE A 32 -7.12 -17.33 -21.19
CA ILE A 32 -6.07 -17.74 -22.14
C ILE A 32 -5.88 -19.26 -22.11
N GLY A 33 -5.80 -19.84 -20.92
CA GLY A 33 -5.67 -21.30 -20.75
C GLY A 33 -6.84 -22.04 -21.41
N GLY A 34 -8.07 -21.64 -21.11
CA GLY A 34 -9.28 -22.22 -21.70
C GLY A 34 -9.34 -22.05 -23.22
N ALA A 35 -8.90 -20.91 -23.77
CA ALA A 35 -8.81 -20.71 -25.22
C ALA A 35 -7.77 -21.65 -25.86
N GLY A 36 -6.63 -21.88 -25.19
CA GLY A 36 -5.61 -22.83 -25.61
C GLY A 36 -6.11 -24.27 -25.59
N GLU A 37 -6.84 -24.66 -24.54
CA GLU A 37 -7.49 -25.98 -24.43
C GLU A 37 -8.53 -26.18 -25.54
N LEU A 38 -9.40 -25.20 -25.79
CA LEU A 38 -10.37 -25.24 -26.89
C LEU A 38 -9.68 -25.43 -28.24
N ASN A 39 -8.57 -24.74 -28.49
CA ASN A 39 -7.81 -24.88 -29.73
C ASN A 39 -7.14 -26.25 -29.90
N SER A 40 -6.96 -27.02 -28.82
CA SER A 40 -6.41 -28.38 -28.87
C SER A 40 -7.46 -29.46 -29.19
N ILE A 41 -8.75 -29.14 -29.10
CA ILE A 41 -9.84 -30.08 -29.38
C ILE A 41 -10.04 -30.16 -30.90
N ALA A 42 -9.89 -31.36 -31.47
CA ALA A 42 -9.95 -31.60 -32.92
C ALA A 42 -11.26 -31.13 -33.60
N SER A 43 -12.36 -31.08 -32.86
CA SER A 43 -13.69 -30.67 -33.36
C SER A 43 -14.08 -29.24 -32.96
N ALA A 44 -13.23 -28.47 -32.29
CA ALA A 44 -13.57 -27.10 -31.88
C ALA A 44 -13.75 -26.19 -33.10
N HIS A 45 -14.79 -25.35 -33.08
CA HIS A 45 -15.01 -24.43 -34.17
C HIS A 45 -14.06 -23.24 -34.08
N LYS A 46 -13.42 -22.88 -35.20
CA LYS A 46 -12.55 -21.69 -35.32
C LYS A 46 -13.21 -20.40 -34.81
N LYS A 47 -14.55 -20.31 -34.92
CA LYS A 47 -15.33 -19.18 -34.39
C LYS A 47 -15.26 -19.12 -32.86
N GLU A 48 -15.45 -20.24 -32.17
CA GLU A 48 -15.43 -20.31 -30.70
C GLU A 48 -14.07 -19.92 -30.14
N ILE A 49 -12.99 -20.35 -30.80
CA ILE A 49 -11.62 -19.97 -30.42
C ILE A 49 -11.41 -18.45 -30.59
N LYS A 50 -11.88 -17.87 -31.69
CA LYS A 50 -11.82 -16.41 -31.91
C LYS A 50 -12.64 -15.64 -30.88
N ASP A 51 -13.84 -16.11 -30.56
CA ASP A 51 -14.71 -15.48 -29.57
C ASP A 51 -14.07 -15.53 -28.18
N ALA A 52 -13.41 -16.64 -27.82
CA ALA A 52 -12.64 -16.76 -26.58
C ALA A 52 -11.44 -15.80 -26.53
N LEU A 53 -10.66 -15.71 -27.61
CA LEU A 53 -9.55 -14.75 -27.71
C LEU A 53 -10.01 -13.29 -27.69
N HIS A 54 -11.17 -13.00 -28.27
CA HIS A 54 -11.75 -11.66 -28.22
C HIS A 54 -12.05 -11.25 -26.76
N ARG A 55 -12.66 -12.14 -25.98
CA ARG A 55 -12.92 -11.91 -24.54
C ARG A 55 -11.65 -11.74 -23.72
N VAL A 56 -10.57 -12.47 -24.07
CA VAL A 56 -9.25 -12.27 -23.45
C VAL A 56 -8.77 -10.83 -23.67
N ASN A 57 -8.85 -10.34 -24.91
CA ASN A 57 -8.43 -8.98 -25.25
C ASN A 57 -9.26 -7.93 -24.50
N GLU A 58 -10.59 -8.07 -24.47
CA GLU A 58 -11.47 -7.16 -23.72
C GLU A 58 -11.12 -7.11 -22.22
N LEU A 59 -10.78 -8.25 -21.62
CA LEU A 59 -10.32 -8.29 -20.23
C LEU A 59 -8.93 -7.65 -20.05
N GLY A 60 -8.04 -7.80 -21.03
CA GLY A 60 -6.76 -7.10 -21.09
C GLY A 60 -6.94 -5.58 -21.02
N ASP A 61 -7.85 -5.03 -21.82
CA ASP A 61 -8.15 -3.59 -21.82
C ASP A 61 -8.68 -3.09 -20.47
N VAL A 62 -9.42 -3.93 -19.72
CA VAL A 62 -9.88 -3.61 -18.36
C VAL A 62 -8.72 -3.64 -17.37
N ILE A 63 -7.83 -4.63 -17.48
CA ILE A 63 -6.62 -4.73 -16.65
C ILE A 63 -5.75 -3.48 -16.83
N ASP A 64 -5.53 -3.04 -18.06
CA ASP A 64 -4.69 -1.86 -18.36
C ASP A 64 -5.25 -0.58 -17.71
N LYS A 65 -6.57 -0.43 -17.69
CA LYS A 65 -7.23 0.70 -17.00
C LYS A 65 -7.02 0.64 -15.49
N VAL A 66 -7.11 -0.56 -14.89
CA VAL A 66 -6.87 -0.74 -13.44
C VAL A 66 -5.40 -0.49 -13.10
N VAL A 67 -4.46 -0.98 -13.90
CA VAL A 67 -3.02 -0.71 -13.73
C VAL A 67 -2.75 0.80 -13.77
N SER A 68 -3.31 1.50 -14.76
CA SER A 68 -3.18 2.95 -14.88
C SER A 68 -3.75 3.71 -13.68
N ALA A 69 -4.86 3.22 -13.11
CA ALA A 69 -5.46 3.82 -11.92
C ALA A 69 -4.60 3.59 -10.66
N ILE A 70 -4.03 2.39 -10.49
CA ILE A 70 -3.11 2.06 -9.39
C ILE A 70 -1.85 2.90 -9.47
N ASP A 71 -1.23 3.01 -10.65
CA ASP A 71 0.00 3.78 -10.85
C ASP A 71 -0.20 5.24 -10.44
N LYS A 72 -1.24 5.89 -11.00
CA LYS A 72 -1.56 7.27 -10.66
C LYS A 72 -1.86 7.44 -9.17
N SER A 73 -2.72 6.59 -8.61
CA SER A 73 -3.15 6.75 -7.22
C SER A 73 -2.03 6.48 -6.20
N THR A 74 -1.18 5.50 -6.49
CA THR A 74 0.01 5.21 -5.67
C THR A 74 1.00 6.37 -5.71
N GLY A 75 1.20 6.99 -6.88
CA GLY A 75 2.04 8.18 -7.04
C GLY A 75 1.58 9.35 -6.15
N GLU A 76 0.29 9.68 -6.20
CA GLU A 76 -0.29 10.75 -5.37
C GLU A 76 -0.22 10.43 -3.87
N TYR A 77 -0.49 9.19 -3.48
CA TYR A 77 -0.39 8.75 -2.08
C TYR A 77 1.06 8.81 -1.57
N ALA A 78 2.04 8.43 -2.40
CA ALA A 78 3.45 8.53 -2.06
C ALA A 78 3.87 9.99 -1.85
N GLU A 79 3.39 10.92 -2.68
CA GLU A 79 3.67 12.35 -2.53
C GLU A 79 3.05 12.91 -1.24
N TYR A 80 1.83 12.50 -0.90
CA TYR A 80 1.26 12.80 0.42
C TYR A 80 2.15 12.31 1.57
N CYS A 81 2.64 11.06 1.50
CA CYS A 81 3.50 10.50 2.54
C CYS A 81 4.81 11.29 2.68
N LYS A 82 5.40 11.75 1.57
CA LYS A 82 6.58 12.63 1.60
C LYS A 82 6.26 13.96 2.26
N MET A 83 5.20 14.66 1.83
CA MET A 83 4.81 15.95 2.43
C MET A 83 4.55 15.82 3.93
N LYS A 84 3.84 14.76 4.35
CA LYS A 84 3.59 14.49 5.77
C LYS A 84 4.90 14.30 6.54
N THR A 85 5.84 13.53 5.98
CA THR A 85 7.17 13.31 6.56
C THR A 85 7.91 14.63 6.77
N GLU A 86 7.94 15.50 5.75
CA GLU A 86 8.64 16.79 5.82
C GLU A 86 7.99 17.75 6.84
N ILE A 87 6.66 17.77 6.94
CA ILE A 87 5.96 18.55 7.97
C ILE A 87 6.29 18.03 9.37
N ILE A 88 6.32 16.71 9.57
CA ILE A 88 6.68 16.10 10.86
C ILE A 88 8.12 16.48 11.22
N LYS A 89 9.07 16.33 10.30
CA LYS A 89 10.46 16.74 10.50
C LYS A 89 10.58 18.22 10.85
N GLY A 90 9.86 19.09 10.15
CA GLY A 90 9.89 20.54 10.42
C GLY A 90 9.32 20.91 11.80
N LYS A 91 8.39 20.12 12.33
CA LYS A 91 7.81 20.31 13.67
C LYS A 91 8.64 19.64 14.78
N MET A 92 9.28 18.51 14.50
CA MET A 92 10.30 17.89 15.36
C MET A 92 11.61 18.70 15.27
N LYS A 93 11.61 19.93 15.81
CA LYS A 93 12.85 20.69 15.95
C LYS A 93 13.78 19.97 16.91
N ALA A 94 15.09 20.03 16.64
CA ALA A 94 16.15 19.50 17.49
C ALA A 94 15.97 19.87 18.97
N GLN A 95 15.46 21.07 19.27
CA GLN A 95 15.15 21.53 20.63
C GLN A 95 14.17 20.65 21.40
N TYR A 96 13.19 20.02 20.75
CA TYR A 96 12.28 19.08 21.43
C TYR A 96 13.00 17.78 21.79
N MET A 97 13.84 17.27 20.89
CA MET A 97 14.68 16.09 21.19
C MET A 97 15.72 16.42 22.26
N GLU A 98 16.30 17.62 22.22
CA GLU A 98 17.27 18.10 23.21
C GLU A 98 16.60 18.23 24.59
N THR A 99 15.38 18.77 24.66
CA THR A 99 14.60 18.84 25.90
C THR A 99 14.27 17.46 26.43
N GLU A 100 13.84 16.53 25.58
CA GLU A 100 13.54 15.14 25.96
C GLU A 100 14.78 14.40 26.50
N ILE A 101 15.92 14.57 25.83
CA ILE A 101 17.22 14.00 26.25
C ILE A 101 17.67 14.60 27.59
N ASP A 102 17.57 15.92 27.75
CA ASP A 102 17.94 16.60 28.99
C ASP A 102 17.04 16.20 30.16
N GLU A 103 15.73 16.02 29.93
CA GLU A 103 14.77 15.53 30.92
C GLU A 103 15.07 14.08 31.33
N GLU A 104 15.33 13.18 30.38
CA GLU A 104 15.72 11.79 30.69
C GLU A 104 17.05 11.72 31.45
N LEU A 105 18.06 12.51 31.05
CA LEU A 105 19.33 12.59 31.78
C LEU A 105 19.14 13.12 33.20
N PHE A 106 18.29 14.13 33.38
CA PHE A 106 17.99 14.68 34.69
C PHE A 106 17.28 13.67 35.59
N LEU A 107 16.29 12.94 35.07
CA LEU A 107 15.57 11.90 35.81
C LEU A 107 16.47 10.72 36.18
N ASN A 108 17.29 10.23 35.26
CA ASN A 108 18.24 9.14 35.55
C ASN A 108 19.28 9.55 36.60
N ASN A 109 19.75 10.81 36.58
CA ASN A 109 20.66 11.32 37.60
C ASN A 109 19.98 11.44 38.97
N LEU A 110 18.70 11.81 39.03
CA LEU A 110 17.93 11.81 40.28
C LEU A 110 17.81 10.40 40.87
N ASP A 111 17.49 9.39 40.05
CA ASP A 111 17.37 8.01 40.53
C ASP A 111 18.69 7.50 41.12
N THR A 112 19.84 7.85 40.53
CA THR A 112 21.16 7.49 41.10
C THR A 112 21.47 8.19 42.43
N ILE A 113 20.94 9.40 42.65
CA ILE A 113 21.15 10.14 43.91
C ILE A 113 20.28 9.55 45.04
N TYR A 114 19.08 9.07 44.72
CA TYR A 114 18.17 8.48 45.72
C TYR A 114 18.49 7.01 46.07
N GLU A 115 19.27 6.30 45.26
CA GLU A 115 19.74 4.95 45.60
C GLU A 115 20.98 4.94 46.51
N ASP A 116 21.75 6.02 46.56
CA ASP A 116 22.98 6.14 47.36
C ASP A 116 22.76 6.71 48.78
N ASP A 117 21.54 7.06 49.18
CA ASP A 117 21.23 7.46 50.56
C ASP A 117 21.20 6.21 51.46
N PRO A 118 22.16 6.04 52.41
CA PRO A 118 22.16 4.90 53.30
C PRO A 118 20.93 5.00 54.21
N LYS A 119 20.14 3.91 54.27
CA LYS A 119 19.07 3.76 55.24
C LYS A 119 19.68 3.88 56.64
N GLU A 120 19.53 5.04 57.28
CA GLU A 120 19.84 5.21 58.70
C GLU A 120 18.98 4.23 59.51
N GLU A 121 19.65 3.34 60.24
CA GLU A 121 19.11 2.36 61.19
C GLU A 121 18.52 3.02 62.45
#